data_AF-T0JC42-F1
#
_entry.id   AF-T0JC42-F1
#
_cell.length_a   1.000
_cell.length_b   1.000
_cell.length_c   1.000
_cell.angle_alpha   90.00
_cell.angle_beta   90.00
_cell.angle_gamma   90.00
#
_symmetry.space_group_name_H-M   'P 1'
#
loop_
_entity.id
_entity.type
_entity.pdbx_description
1 polymer ?
#
loop_
_entity_poly.entity_id
_entity_poly.type
_entity_poly.pdbx_seq_one_letter_code
_entity_poly.pdbx_strand_id
1 'polypeptide(L)'
;MKALQDIDKLNIKKDLTEILDKYSSKTLTEQETQNLKDREKNVKHYQKLLQEFKESSSSSEQHFESSIIKFMTEALYSYEDELHQIMLIYLQLIASYITDFFNTEGLKDKKKHIKNMKKLFIDSTDNIIKTYEHQLLKTLKSLESTQARS
;
A
#
# COMPACT_ATOMS: atom_id res chain seq x y z
N MET A 1 19.46 -24.90 35.29
CA MET A 1 19.75 -24.21 34.01
C MET A 1 20.93 -23.28 34.23
N LYS A 2 22.12 -23.74 33.82
CA LYS A 2 23.40 -23.06 34.01
C LYS A 2 23.61 -22.11 32.83
N ALA A 3 23.95 -20.86 33.15
CA ALA A 3 24.77 -19.96 32.34
C ALA A 3 24.36 -19.75 30.87
N LEU A 4 23.40 -18.85 30.64
CA LEU A 4 23.64 -17.78 29.66
C LEU A 4 24.60 -16.78 30.32
N GLN A 5 25.82 -17.23 30.62
CA GLN A 5 26.91 -16.36 31.04
C GLN A 5 27.23 -15.45 29.87
N ASP A 6 27.13 -14.14 30.13
CA ASP A 6 27.84 -13.07 29.44
C ASP A 6 27.98 -13.26 27.94
N ILE A 7 26.84 -13.16 27.24
CA ILE A 7 26.87 -12.68 25.86
C ILE A 7 27.67 -11.37 25.90
N ASP A 8 28.83 -11.37 25.26
CA ASP A 8 29.69 -10.19 25.17
C ASP A 8 29.03 -9.16 24.25
N LYS A 9 28.11 -8.39 24.84
CA LYS A 9 27.28 -7.41 24.14
C LYS A 9 28.14 -6.36 23.42
N LEU A 10 29.35 -6.10 23.92
CA LEU A 10 30.29 -5.15 23.31
C LEU A 10 30.88 -5.73 22.03
N ASN A 11 31.34 -6.98 22.07
CA ASN A 11 31.84 -7.66 20.88
C ASN A 11 30.74 -7.87 19.83
N ILE A 12 29.53 -8.28 20.24
CA ILE A 12 28.41 -8.40 19.29
C ILE A 12 28.05 -7.06 18.65
N LYS A 13 27.99 -5.97 19.43
CA LYS A 13 27.68 -4.65 18.88
C LYS A 13 28.75 -4.20 17.89
N LYS A 14 30.02 -4.42 18.21
CA LYS A 14 31.15 -4.09 17.33
C LYS A 14 31.07 -4.89 16.03
N ASP A 15 30.91 -6.20 16.12
CA ASP A 15 30.82 -7.08 14.95
C ASP A 15 29.62 -6.73 14.07
N LEU A 16 28.46 -6.43 14.67
CA LEU A 16 27.29 -5.96 13.93
C LEU A 16 27.54 -4.61 13.25
N THR A 17 28.23 -3.69 13.91
CA THR A 17 28.54 -2.37 13.34
C THR A 17 29.52 -2.52 12.17
N GLU A 18 30.57 -3.34 12.31
CA GLU A 18 31.53 -3.61 11.23
C GLU A 18 30.85 -4.29 10.03
N ILE A 19 29.94 -5.24 10.27
CA ILE A 19 29.14 -5.86 9.20
C ILE A 19 28.26 -4.81 8.52
N LEU A 20 27.51 -4.01 9.30
CA LEU A 20 26.62 -3.00 8.75
C LEU A 20 27.41 -1.95 7.95
N ASP A 21 28.55 -1.46 8.46
CA ASP A 21 29.37 -0.48 7.76
C ASP A 21 29.97 -1.07 6.46
N LYS A 22 30.42 -2.33 6.50
CA LYS A 22 31.00 -3.01 5.34
C LYS A 22 29.98 -3.25 4.21
N TYR A 23 28.73 -3.55 4.56
CA TYR A 23 27.69 -3.89 3.58
C TYR A 23 26.68 -2.76 3.36
N SER A 24 26.72 -1.68 4.13
CA SER A 24 25.93 -0.47 3.87
C SER A 24 26.57 0.34 2.74
N SER A 25 25.72 0.81 1.82
CA SER A 25 26.12 1.75 0.80
C SER A 25 25.50 3.11 1.09
N LYS A 26 26.25 4.18 0.81
CA LYS A 26 25.73 5.56 0.79
C LYS A 26 25.07 5.92 -0.53
N THR A 27 25.24 5.07 -1.55
CA THR A 27 24.70 5.26 -2.89
C THR A 27 23.73 4.15 -3.23
N LEU A 28 22.70 4.49 -4.00
CA LEU A 28 21.79 3.53 -4.58
C LEU A 28 22.45 2.91 -5.80
N THR A 29 22.28 1.60 -5.94
CA THR A 29 22.50 0.91 -7.20
C THR A 29 21.48 1.35 -8.24
N GLU A 30 21.77 1.08 -9.51
CA GLU A 30 20.83 1.31 -10.61
C GLU A 30 19.51 0.54 -10.40
N GLN A 31 19.61 -0.71 -9.93
CA GLN A 31 18.46 -1.54 -9.61
C GLN A 31 17.59 -0.93 -8.50
N GLU A 32 18.19 -0.45 -7.41
CA GLU A 32 17.44 0.19 -6.33
C GLU A 32 16.76 1.49 -6.79
N THR A 33 17.45 2.26 -7.64
CA THR A 33 16.89 3.47 -8.25
C THR A 33 15.70 3.12 -9.15
N GLN A 34 15.81 2.06 -9.94
CA GLN A 34 14.72 1.60 -10.80
C GLN A 34 13.53 1.09 -9.98
N ASN A 35 13.76 0.30 -8.93
CA ASN A 35 12.71 -0.16 -8.02
C ASN A 35 11.92 1.01 -7.42
N LEU A 36 12.60 2.10 -7.05
CA LEU A 36 11.94 3.31 -6.54
C LEU A 36 11.06 4.01 -7.59
N LYS A 37 11.53 4.10 -8.84
CA LYS A 37 10.73 4.63 -9.96
C LYS A 37 9.52 3.75 -10.26
N ASP A 38 9.68 2.44 -10.18
CA ASP A 38 8.60 1.48 -10.40
C ASP A 38 7.52 1.60 -9.31
N ARG A 39 7.92 1.79 -8.04
CA ARG A 39 7.00 2.10 -6.94
C ARG A 39 6.22 3.40 -7.17
N GLU A 40 6.87 4.46 -7.65
CA GLU A 40 6.20 5.72 -7.98
C GLU A 40 5.18 5.54 -9.13
N LYS A 41 5.54 4.75 -10.15
CA LYS A 41 4.63 4.37 -11.23
C LYS A 41 3.42 3.60 -10.69
N ASN A 42 3.63 2.71 -9.72
CA ASN A 42 2.54 1.94 -9.13
C ASN A 42 1.59 2.81 -8.29
N VAL A 43 2.13 3.79 -7.53
CA VAL A 43 1.31 4.82 -6.86
C VAL A 43 0.40 5.52 -7.86
N LYS A 44 0.96 6.01 -8.98
CA LYS A 44 0.19 6.67 -10.04
C LYS A 44 -0.87 5.76 -10.66
N HIS A 45 -0.55 4.48 -10.82
CA HIS A 45 -1.51 3.49 -11.30
C HIS A 45 -2.72 3.35 -10.35
N TYR A 46 -2.49 3.15 -9.05
CA TYR A 46 -3.58 3.07 -8.08
C TYR A 46 -4.37 4.37 -7.93
N GLN A 47 -3.71 5.53 -8.00
CA GLN A 47 -4.39 6.83 -8.03
C GLN A 47 -5.35 6.92 -9.22
N LYS A 48 -4.92 6.45 -10.41
CA LYS A 48 -5.75 6.40 -11.61
C LYS A 48 -6.95 5.46 -11.43
N LEU A 49 -6.73 4.22 -10.96
CA LEU A 49 -7.81 3.27 -10.70
C LEU A 49 -8.85 3.85 -9.72
N LEU A 50 -8.37 4.50 -8.66
CA LEU A 50 -9.24 5.12 -7.66
C LEU A 50 -10.02 6.28 -8.27
N GLN A 51 -9.40 7.08 -9.14
CA GLN A 51 -10.07 8.17 -9.83
C GLN A 51 -11.17 7.66 -10.78
N GLU A 52 -10.90 6.63 -11.57
CA GLU A 52 -11.89 5.98 -12.42
C GLU A 52 -13.07 5.43 -11.58
N PHE A 53 -12.79 4.82 -10.43
CA PHE A 53 -13.83 4.37 -9.51
C PHE A 53 -14.62 5.53 -8.89
N LYS A 54 -13.97 6.63 -8.51
CA LYS A 54 -14.63 7.85 -8.00
C LYS A 54 -15.64 8.37 -9.02
N GLU A 55 -15.22 8.50 -10.28
CA GLU A 55 -16.01 9.04 -11.39
C GLU A 55 -17.09 8.10 -11.92
N SER A 56 -16.99 6.80 -11.62
CA SER A 56 -18.01 5.81 -12.02
C SER A 56 -19.42 6.16 -11.51
N SER A 57 -20.44 5.76 -12.26
CA SER A 57 -21.83 5.88 -11.78
C SER A 57 -22.08 4.95 -10.59
N SER A 58 -22.76 5.45 -9.57
CA SER A 58 -23.29 4.65 -8.45
C SER A 58 -24.81 4.81 -8.33
N SER A 59 -25.49 5.02 -9.46
CA SER A 59 -26.94 5.24 -9.53
C SER A 59 -27.76 3.98 -9.24
N SER A 60 -27.15 2.80 -9.40
CA SER A 60 -27.72 1.49 -9.09
C SER A 60 -26.71 0.59 -8.40
N GLU A 61 -27.21 -0.46 -7.77
CA GLU A 61 -26.44 -1.58 -7.22
C GLU A 61 -25.54 -2.22 -8.25
N GLN A 62 -26.11 -2.63 -9.39
CA GLN A 62 -25.37 -3.26 -10.49
C GLN A 62 -24.21 -2.38 -11.00
N HIS A 63 -24.41 -1.06 -11.08
CA HIS A 63 -23.34 -0.15 -11.49
C HIS A 63 -22.23 -0.06 -10.44
N PHE A 64 -22.58 -0.04 -9.15
CA PHE A 64 -21.60 -0.04 -8.08
C PHE A 64 -20.82 -1.37 -8.07
N GLU A 65 -21.50 -2.52 -8.14
CA GLU A 65 -20.88 -3.85 -8.18
C GLU A 65 -19.91 -3.98 -9.34
N SER A 66 -20.36 -3.62 -10.55
CA SER A 66 -19.50 -3.64 -11.73
C SER A 66 -18.27 -2.75 -11.56
N SER A 67 -18.44 -1.56 -10.99
CA SER A 67 -17.34 -0.61 -10.80
C SER A 67 -16.35 -1.08 -9.74
N ILE A 68 -16.82 -1.67 -8.63
CA ILE A 68 -15.94 -2.13 -7.56
C ILE A 68 -15.23 -3.44 -7.95
N ILE A 69 -15.92 -4.34 -8.65
CA ILE A 69 -15.30 -5.54 -9.22
C ILE A 69 -14.23 -5.14 -10.23
N LYS A 70 -14.52 -4.19 -11.12
CA LYS A 70 -13.50 -3.67 -12.07
C LYS A 70 -12.29 -3.14 -11.31
N PHE A 71 -12.49 -2.28 -10.30
CA PHE A 71 -11.38 -1.77 -9.49
C PHE A 71 -10.56 -2.91 -8.87
N MET A 72 -11.23 -3.88 -8.23
CA MET A 72 -10.57 -5.00 -7.55
C MET A 72 -9.78 -5.87 -8.53
N THR A 73 -10.36 -6.20 -9.69
CA THR A 73 -9.70 -7.00 -10.71
C THR A 73 -8.45 -6.30 -11.25
N GLU A 74 -8.54 -5.01 -11.59
CA GLU A 74 -7.38 -4.25 -12.08
C GLU A 74 -6.28 -4.11 -10.99
N ALA A 75 -6.68 -3.91 -9.74
CA ALA A 75 -5.77 -3.89 -8.60
C ALA A 75 -5.04 -5.24 -8.39
N LEU A 76 -5.73 -6.36 -8.63
CA LEU A 76 -5.14 -7.72 -8.51
C LEU A 76 -4.10 -8.02 -9.61
N TYR A 77 -4.23 -7.41 -10.79
CA TYR A 77 -3.27 -7.58 -11.89
C TYR A 77 -2.19 -6.49 -11.94
N SER A 78 -2.08 -5.68 -10.88
CA SER A 78 -1.05 -4.65 -10.75
C SER A 78 0.35 -5.24 -10.50
N TYR A 79 1.39 -4.39 -10.56
CA TYR A 79 2.77 -4.79 -10.27
C TYR A 79 2.93 -5.27 -8.83
N GLU A 80 3.66 -6.37 -8.63
CA GLU A 80 3.97 -6.91 -7.31
C GLU A 80 5.02 -6.03 -6.60
N ASP A 81 4.54 -5.05 -5.85
CA ASP A 81 5.32 -4.29 -4.88
C ASP A 81 4.62 -4.25 -3.50
N GLU A 82 5.18 -3.50 -2.56
CA GLU A 82 4.62 -3.37 -1.22
C GLU A 82 3.23 -2.72 -1.22
N LEU A 83 2.97 -1.74 -2.09
CA LEU A 83 1.65 -1.10 -2.18
C LEU A 83 0.60 -2.09 -2.69
N HIS A 84 0.95 -2.91 -3.68
CA HIS A 84 0.05 -3.96 -4.16
C HIS A 84 -0.30 -4.96 -3.06
N GLN A 85 0.67 -5.40 -2.26
CA GLN A 85 0.39 -6.30 -1.14
C GLN A 85 -0.53 -5.66 -0.09
N ILE A 86 -0.29 -4.39 0.26
CA ILE A 86 -1.16 -3.64 1.19
C ILE A 86 -2.58 -3.55 0.62
N MET A 87 -2.70 -3.22 -0.67
CA MET A 87 -3.99 -3.13 -1.36
C MET A 87 -4.71 -4.48 -1.40
N LEU A 88 -4.01 -5.57 -1.69
CA LEU A 88 -4.58 -6.91 -1.72
C LEU A 88 -5.14 -7.33 -0.35
N ILE A 89 -4.38 -7.09 0.72
CA ILE A 89 -4.84 -7.35 2.09
C ILE A 89 -6.08 -6.51 2.40
N TYR A 90 -6.04 -5.21 2.10
CA TYR A 90 -7.20 -4.34 2.30
C TYR A 90 -8.42 -4.86 1.54
N LEU A 91 -8.28 -5.13 0.24
CA LEU A 91 -9.35 -5.64 -0.62
C LEU A 91 -9.94 -6.96 -0.11
N GLN A 92 -9.11 -7.87 0.39
CA GLN A 92 -9.56 -9.12 0.99
C GLN A 92 -10.43 -8.88 2.24
N LEU A 93 -10.06 -7.89 3.07
CA LEU A 93 -10.83 -7.52 4.26
C LEU A 93 -12.19 -6.89 3.88
N ILE A 94 -12.21 -5.96 2.93
CA ILE A 94 -13.45 -5.27 2.52
C ILE A 94 -14.37 -6.15 1.65
N ALA A 95 -13.85 -7.14 0.93
CA ALA A 95 -14.64 -8.01 0.05
C ALA A 95 -15.80 -8.68 0.79
N SER A 96 -15.55 -9.25 1.96
CA SER A 96 -16.58 -9.89 2.79
C SER A 96 -17.71 -8.92 3.15
N TYR A 97 -17.35 -7.71 3.59
CA TYR A 97 -18.31 -6.67 3.95
C TYR A 97 -19.14 -6.17 2.75
N ILE A 98 -18.53 -6.10 1.56
CA ILE A 98 -19.25 -5.79 0.32
C ILE A 98 -20.25 -6.90 0.00
N THR A 99 -19.83 -8.17 0.08
CA THR A 99 -20.70 -9.32 -0.17
C THR A 99 -21.87 -9.38 0.81
N ASP A 100 -21.61 -9.20 2.11
CA ASP A 100 -22.64 -9.17 3.15
C ASP A 100 -23.64 -8.03 2.91
N PHE A 101 -23.15 -6.86 2.51
CA PHE A 101 -24.00 -5.73 2.17
C PHE A 101 -24.98 -6.03 1.03
N PHE A 102 -24.54 -6.73 -0.01
CA PHE A 102 -25.41 -7.09 -1.15
C PHE A 102 -26.38 -8.22 -0.84
N ASN A 103 -25.98 -9.17 0.01
CA ASN A 103 -26.81 -10.32 0.39
C ASN A 103 -27.77 -10.02 1.54
N THR A 104 -27.68 -8.86 2.20
CA THR A 104 -28.58 -8.52 3.31
C THR A 104 -29.98 -8.12 2.80
N GLU A 105 -30.97 -8.96 3.08
CA GLU A 105 -32.38 -8.65 2.82
C GLU A 105 -32.92 -7.59 3.81
N GLY A 106 -33.93 -6.82 3.39
CA GLY A 106 -34.62 -5.87 4.27
C GLY A 106 -33.88 -4.54 4.54
N LEU A 107 -32.76 -4.29 3.88
CA LEU A 107 -32.06 -3.00 3.91
C LEU A 107 -32.96 -1.88 3.37
N LYS A 108 -33.45 -1.02 4.26
CA LYS A 108 -34.12 0.23 3.88
C LYS A 108 -33.10 1.16 3.22
N ASP A 109 -33.52 1.89 2.19
CA ASP A 109 -32.70 2.91 1.52
C ASP A 109 -31.34 2.41 0.95
N LYS A 110 -31.33 1.25 0.27
CA LYS A 110 -30.13 0.64 -0.34
C LYS A 110 -29.23 1.63 -1.09
N LYS A 111 -29.81 2.59 -1.82
CA LYS A 111 -29.07 3.66 -2.51
C LYS A 111 -28.19 4.52 -1.57
N LYS A 112 -28.69 4.85 -0.38
CA LYS A 112 -27.94 5.62 0.63
C LYS A 112 -26.77 4.79 1.15
N HIS A 113 -26.99 3.51 1.40
CA HIS A 113 -25.93 2.61 1.84
C HIS A 113 -24.85 2.41 0.76
N ILE A 114 -25.22 2.24 -0.51
CA ILE A 114 -24.27 2.19 -1.63
C ILE A 114 -23.39 3.45 -1.68
N LYS A 115 -23.99 4.64 -1.53
CA LYS A 115 -23.24 5.90 -1.49
C LYS A 115 -22.26 5.95 -0.31
N ASN A 116 -22.69 5.51 0.87
CA ASN A 116 -21.84 5.45 2.05
C ASN A 116 -20.68 4.45 1.88
N MET A 117 -20.97 3.27 1.34
CA MET A 117 -19.98 2.24 1.02
C MET A 117 -18.95 2.77 0.02
N LYS A 118 -19.41 3.39 -1.07
CA LYS A 118 -18.55 4.03 -2.08
C LYS A 118 -17.63 5.06 -1.44
N LYS A 119 -18.18 5.92 -0.59
CA LYS A 119 -17.39 6.93 0.14
C LYS A 119 -16.34 6.29 1.04
N LEU A 120 -16.72 5.33 1.89
CA LEU A 120 -15.80 4.64 2.80
C LEU A 120 -14.67 3.94 2.04
N PHE A 121 -15.01 3.25 0.95
CA PHE A 121 -14.03 2.61 0.08
C PHE A 121 -13.05 3.63 -0.51
N ILE A 122 -13.57 4.75 -1.02
CA ILE A 122 -12.77 5.84 -1.58
C ILE A 122 -11.83 6.41 -0.53
N ASP A 123 -12.37 6.82 0.62
CA ASP A 123 -11.61 7.51 1.67
C ASP A 123 -10.50 6.59 2.21
N SER A 124 -10.80 5.31 2.43
CA SER A 124 -9.82 4.33 2.93
C SER A 124 -8.73 4.04 1.91
N THR A 125 -9.10 3.82 0.64
CA THR A 125 -8.15 3.57 -0.44
C THR A 125 -7.25 4.78 -0.68
N ASP A 126 -7.82 5.99 -0.71
CA ASP A 126 -7.09 7.25 -0.87
C ASP A 126 -6.08 7.43 0.26
N ASN A 127 -6.49 7.14 1.50
CA ASN A 127 -5.61 7.21 2.67
C ASN A 127 -4.45 6.22 2.60
N ILE A 128 -4.69 4.97 2.17
CA ILE A 128 -3.65 3.96 1.98
C ILE A 128 -2.61 4.46 0.96
N ILE A 129 -3.07 4.87 -0.23
CA ILE A 129 -2.20 5.34 -1.33
C ILE A 129 -1.38 6.54 -0.88
N LYS A 130 -2.02 7.56 -0.29
CA LYS A 130 -1.32 8.79 0.17
C LYS A 130 -0.34 8.51 1.30
N THR A 131 -0.68 7.62 2.22
CA THR A 131 0.24 7.23 3.31
C THR A 131 1.48 6.57 2.74
N TYR A 132 1.32 5.64 1.80
CA TYR A 132 2.43 4.99 1.13
C TYR A 132 3.28 5.97 0.31
N GLU A 133 2.64 6.80 -0.53
CA GLU A 133 3.30 7.83 -1.32
C GLU A 133 4.11 8.79 -0.45
N HIS A 134 3.55 9.22 0.69
CA HIS A 134 4.25 10.08 1.64
C HIS A 134 5.54 9.42 2.18
N GLN A 135 5.49 8.14 2.55
CA GLN A 135 6.68 7.42 3.04
C GLN A 135 7.72 7.21 1.93
N LEU A 136 7.28 6.93 0.70
CA LEU A 136 8.16 6.81 -0.46
C LEU A 136 8.90 8.12 -0.73
N LEU A 137 8.18 9.25 -0.78
CA LEU A 137 8.76 10.58 -0.99
C LEU A 137 9.72 11.00 0.13
N LYS A 138 9.39 10.65 1.39
CA LYS A 138 10.28 10.91 2.53
C LYS A 138 11.60 10.12 2.38
N THR A 139 11.51 8.87 1.95
CA THR A 139 12.66 8.00 1.72
C THR A 139 13.53 8.56 0.60
N LEU A 140 12.94 8.93 -0.54
CA LEU A 140 13.64 9.54 -1.68
C LEU A 140 14.40 10.82 -1.29
N LYS A 141 13.73 11.75 -0.60
CA LYS A 141 14.37 12.99 -0.13
C LYS A 141 15.55 12.73 0.81
N SER A 142 15.45 11.72 1.68
CA SER A 142 16.56 11.36 2.58
C SER A 142 17.78 10.85 1.81
N LEU A 143 17.55 10.09 0.73
CA LEU A 143 18.59 9.53 -0.11
C LEU A 143 19.29 10.63 -0.93
N GLU A 144 18.53 11.55 -1.53
CA GLU A 144 19.08 12.72 -2.24
C GLU A 144 19.96 13.58 -1.32
N SER A 145 19.50 13.82 -0.08
CA SER A 145 20.26 14.61 0.90
C SER A 145 21.56 13.94 1.37
N THR A 146 21.60 12.60 1.32
CA THR A 146 22.78 11.81 1.69
C THR A 146 23.80 11.80 0.56
N GLN A 147 23.33 11.65 -0.69
CA GLN A 147 24.16 11.72 -1.89
C GLN A 147 24.77 13.11 -2.12
N ALA A 148 24.06 14.19 -1.78
CA ALA A 148 24.58 15.55 -1.90
C ALA A 148 25.71 15.89 -0.90
N ARG A 149 25.90 15.06 0.13
CA ARG A 149 26.91 15.25 1.19
C ARG A 149 28.13 14.32 1.06
N SER A 150 28.07 13.33 0.17
CA SER A 150 29.15 12.39 -0.14
C SER A 150 29.96 12.84 -1.35
#